data_AF-A0A2V2YMW0-F1
#
_entry.id   AF-A0A2V2YMW0-F1
#
_cell.length_a   1.000
_cell.length_b   1.000
_cell.length_c   1.000
_cell.angle_alpha   90.00
_cell.angle_beta   90.00
_cell.angle_gamma   90.00
#
_symmetry.space_group_name_H-M   'P 1'
#
loop_
_entity.id
_entity.type
_entity.pdbx_description
1 polymer ?
#
loop_
_entity_poly.entity_id
_entity_poly.type
_entity_poly.pdbx_seq_one_letter_code
_entity_poly.pdbx_strand_id
1 'polypeptide(L)'
;MHQIQARIRLYLSGNDDIRKFEDVEGYRVEAFIPLSSKGNSIVMPNAVPYLILIFLSVVTLIYAFYYARTYITLVWFLALAGLIYVFEFVILVLFNSYVYYPKLIDNAYLDSMFGAFVSNFCAVPVAGITIITFRLRFVWFIVSALFFIGVEWLFLRLGIYEHHWWRLSYTFVLIIVFFWLSRYWASQTVLGSKLFRYLSMVLFSVSLCDSLGFAMSLAGTCAFHIGLFANPTRDDIFVRFLFIMATSLILASTIFITTSLRWITAALAVVTAIQITLYAAGIMRIYISLWLFYPIFMICHLMITWLLVKSKHAFHELNSVER
;
A
#
# COMPACT_ATOMS: atom_id res chain seq x y z
N MET A 1 10.39 -27.38 16.02
CA MET A 1 10.63 -26.75 14.70
C MET A 1 10.86 -27.78 13.56
N HIS A 2 11.21 -29.04 13.85
CA HIS A 2 11.46 -30.09 12.83
C HIS A 2 10.22 -30.69 12.12
N GLN A 3 9.00 -30.53 12.63
CA GLN A 3 7.79 -31.10 11.99
C GLN A 3 7.21 -30.27 10.83
N ILE A 4 7.66 -29.01 10.66
CA ILE A 4 7.14 -28.12 9.61
C ILE A 4 7.77 -28.42 8.24
N GLN A 5 8.97 -28.98 8.21
CA GLN A 5 9.74 -29.17 6.98
C GLN A 5 9.39 -30.47 6.22
N ALA A 6 8.85 -31.49 6.89
CA ALA A 6 8.49 -32.76 6.23
C ALA A 6 7.18 -32.68 5.40
N ARG A 7 6.32 -31.68 5.64
CA ARG A 7 5.03 -31.55 4.93
C ARG A 7 5.06 -30.67 3.67
N ILE A 8 6.17 -30.00 3.40
CA ILE A 8 6.28 -29.10 2.23
C ILE A 8 6.53 -29.88 0.93
N ARG A 9 7.05 -31.11 0.99
CA ARG A 9 7.34 -31.95 -0.20
C ARG A 9 6.15 -32.74 -0.76
N LEU A 10 5.04 -32.87 -0.03
CA LEU A 10 3.90 -33.70 -0.43
C LEU A 10 2.76 -32.93 -1.12
N TYR A 11 2.90 -31.61 -1.33
CA TYR A 11 1.84 -30.77 -1.91
C TYR A 11 2.16 -30.22 -3.31
N LEU A 12 3.30 -30.62 -3.90
CA LEU A 12 3.74 -30.19 -5.24
C LEU A 12 3.49 -31.24 -6.33
N SER A 13 2.72 -32.30 -6.06
CA SER A 13 2.24 -33.26 -7.05
C SER A 13 0.73 -33.45 -6.93
N GLY A 14 -0.05 -32.87 -7.83
CA GLY A 14 -1.50 -33.05 -7.80
C GLY A 14 -2.21 -32.18 -8.83
N ASN A 15 -2.25 -32.70 -10.05
CA ASN A 15 -2.98 -32.21 -11.22
C ASN A 15 -4.50 -32.46 -11.07
N ASP A 16 -5.24 -31.92 -12.02
CA ASP A 16 -6.59 -32.29 -12.48
C ASP A 16 -7.79 -31.38 -12.08
N ASP A 17 -8.14 -30.51 -13.04
CA ASP A 17 -9.29 -30.65 -13.95
C ASP A 17 -10.71 -30.60 -13.37
N ILE A 18 -11.45 -29.47 -13.53
CA ILE A 18 -12.93 -29.45 -13.64
C ILE A 18 -13.41 -28.35 -14.60
N ARG A 19 -14.42 -28.75 -15.38
CA ARG A 19 -15.08 -28.19 -16.57
C ARG A 19 -15.99 -26.97 -16.34
N LYS A 20 -16.22 -26.31 -17.49
CA LYS A 20 -17.34 -25.47 -17.97
C LYS A 20 -18.65 -25.45 -17.15
N PHE A 21 -19.23 -24.26 -17.05
CA PHE A 21 -20.69 -24.05 -16.99
C PHE A 21 -21.09 -22.87 -17.88
N GLU A 22 -22.12 -23.11 -18.70
CA GLU A 22 -22.81 -22.20 -19.61
C GLU A 22 -23.95 -21.43 -18.91
N ASP A 23 -24.24 -20.25 -19.48
CA ASP A 23 -25.52 -19.56 -19.68
C ASP A 23 -26.67 -19.63 -18.67
N VAL A 24 -27.08 -18.45 -18.18
CA VAL A 24 -28.50 -18.08 -18.00
C VAL A 24 -28.68 -16.56 -18.27
N GLU A 25 -29.48 -16.25 -19.30
CA GLU A 25 -30.08 -14.94 -19.59
C GLU A 25 -31.19 -14.58 -18.58
N GLY A 26 -31.47 -13.26 -18.42
CA GLY A 26 -32.87 -12.82 -18.27
C GLY A 26 -33.21 -11.79 -17.17
N TYR A 27 -33.26 -10.52 -17.58
CA TYR A 27 -34.24 -9.47 -17.21
C TYR A 27 -34.62 -9.18 -15.74
N ARG A 28 -34.36 -7.94 -15.27
CA ARG A 28 -35.38 -6.86 -15.15
C ARG A 28 -34.74 -5.58 -14.58
N VAL A 29 -34.93 -4.47 -15.29
CA VAL A 29 -34.64 -3.11 -14.83
C VAL A 29 -35.90 -2.59 -14.16
N GLU A 30 -35.89 -2.45 -12.84
CA GLU A 30 -36.90 -1.68 -12.11
C GLU A 30 -36.31 -0.35 -11.68
N ALA A 31 -36.96 0.73 -12.15
CA ALA A 31 -36.66 2.10 -11.83
C ALA A 31 -36.97 2.36 -10.34
N PHE A 32 -35.95 2.74 -9.57
CA PHE A 32 -36.11 3.11 -8.17
C PHE A 32 -36.37 4.62 -8.05
N ILE A 33 -37.60 4.96 -7.68
CA ILE A 33 -38.05 6.30 -7.31
C ILE A 33 -37.45 6.64 -5.92
N PRO A 34 -36.82 7.80 -5.71
CA PRO A 34 -36.28 8.16 -4.40
C PRO A 34 -37.42 8.57 -3.46
N LEU A 35 -37.73 7.71 -2.49
CA LEU A 35 -38.56 8.07 -1.34
C LEU A 35 -37.78 9.03 -0.43
N SER A 36 -38.21 10.29 -0.44
CA SER A 36 -37.84 11.29 0.56
C SER A 36 -38.40 10.86 1.92
N SER A 37 -37.60 10.19 2.75
CA SER A 37 -37.89 10.02 4.17
C SER A 37 -37.06 11.00 4.98
N LYS A 38 -37.70 12.10 5.40
CA LYS A 38 -37.26 12.88 6.56
C LYS A 38 -37.42 12.03 7.81
N GLY A 39 -36.46 11.15 8.06
CA GLY A 39 -36.22 10.56 9.37
C GLY A 39 -35.03 11.27 9.99
N ASN A 40 -35.09 11.57 11.28
CA ASN A 40 -33.92 11.94 12.07
C ASN A 40 -32.96 10.74 12.11
N SER A 41 -32.25 10.50 11.01
CA SER A 41 -31.12 9.58 10.96
C SER A 41 -30.06 10.18 11.86
N ILE A 42 -29.56 9.40 12.81
CA ILE A 42 -28.32 9.72 13.50
C ILE A 42 -27.27 9.89 12.39
N VAL A 43 -26.95 11.13 12.05
CA VAL A 43 -25.94 11.44 11.04
C VAL A 43 -24.61 11.11 11.69
N MET A 44 -24.15 9.88 11.50
CA MET A 44 -22.81 9.50 11.94
C MET A 44 -21.82 10.37 11.17
N PRO A 45 -20.83 10.98 11.86
CA PRO A 45 -19.77 11.70 11.17
C PRO A 45 -19.09 10.78 10.15
N ASN A 46 -18.83 11.31 8.95
CA ASN A 46 -18.26 10.54 7.85
C ASN A 46 -16.96 9.81 8.22
N ALA A 47 -16.21 10.32 9.20
CA ALA A 47 -14.96 9.74 9.68
C ALA A 47 -15.14 8.42 10.46
N VAL A 48 -16.29 8.16 11.09
CA VAL A 48 -16.46 7.02 12.02
C VAL A 48 -16.19 5.66 11.35
N PRO A 49 -16.74 5.36 10.16
CA PRO A 49 -16.44 4.09 9.47
C PRO A 49 -14.95 3.90 9.17
N TYR A 50 -14.24 4.98 8.81
CA TYR A 50 -12.79 4.93 8.58
C TYR A 50 -12.03 4.64 9.88
N LEU A 51 -12.37 5.29 10.98
CA LEU A 51 -11.73 5.05 12.28
C LEU A 51 -11.92 3.61 12.77
N ILE A 52 -13.10 3.03 12.58
CA ILE A 52 -13.36 1.62 12.88
C ILE A 52 -12.47 0.72 12.02
N LEU A 53 -12.36 1.02 10.72
CA LEU A 53 -11.51 0.25 9.81
C LEU A 53 -10.02 0.33 10.18
N ILE A 54 -9.52 1.51 10.58
CA ILE A 54 -8.15 1.67 11.12
C ILE A 54 -7.99 0.80 12.35
N PHE A 55 -8.90 0.88 13.31
CA PHE A 55 -8.82 0.13 14.56
C PHE A 55 -8.74 -1.37 14.31
N LEU A 56 -9.64 -1.91 13.47
CA LEU A 56 -9.64 -3.33 13.09
C LEU A 56 -8.33 -3.73 12.39
N SER A 57 -7.83 -2.88 11.50
CA SER A 57 -6.57 -3.12 10.76
C SER A 57 -5.37 -3.16 11.71
N VAL A 58 -5.28 -2.21 12.64
CA VAL A 58 -4.19 -2.14 13.63
C VAL A 58 -4.22 -3.34 14.56
N VAL A 59 -5.38 -3.71 15.11
CA VAL A 59 -5.52 -4.88 15.99
C VAL A 59 -5.11 -6.16 15.25
N THR A 60 -5.56 -6.32 14.00
CA THR A 60 -5.23 -7.49 13.18
C THR A 60 -3.74 -7.55 12.85
N LEU A 61 -3.12 -6.40 12.53
CA LEU A 61 -1.69 -6.31 12.25
C LEU A 61 -0.84 -6.66 13.47
N ILE A 62 -1.19 -6.11 14.65
CA ILE A 62 -0.51 -6.43 15.91
C ILE A 62 -0.61 -7.92 16.20
N TYR A 63 -1.79 -8.51 16.01
CA TYR A 63 -2.00 -9.94 16.19
C TYR A 63 -1.14 -10.78 15.23
N ALA A 64 -1.08 -10.41 13.95
CA ALA A 64 -0.25 -11.08 12.95
C ALA A 64 1.25 -11.00 13.31
N PHE A 65 1.75 -9.83 13.71
CA PHE A 65 3.14 -9.67 14.14
C PHE A 65 3.47 -10.42 15.43
N TYR A 66 2.55 -10.40 16.41
CA TYR A 66 2.69 -11.16 17.65
C TYR A 66 2.83 -12.67 17.41
N TYR A 67 2.11 -13.20 16.41
CA TYR A 67 2.18 -14.61 16.03
C TYR A 67 3.44 -14.92 15.20
N ALA A 68 3.78 -14.08 14.22
CA ALA A 68 4.87 -14.34 13.29
C ALA A 68 6.27 -14.18 13.90
N ARG A 69 6.44 -13.26 14.87
CA ARG A 69 7.68 -13.01 15.64
C ARG A 69 8.97 -12.88 14.82
N THR A 70 8.87 -12.40 13.58
CA THR A 70 10.02 -12.30 12.66
C THR A 70 10.01 -10.97 11.93
N TYR A 71 11.20 -10.36 11.79
CA TYR A 71 11.36 -9.08 11.08
C TYR A 71 10.94 -9.18 9.61
N ILE A 72 11.09 -10.35 8.98
CA ILE A 72 10.65 -10.56 7.59
C ILE A 72 9.15 -10.27 7.39
N THR A 73 8.33 -10.51 8.42
CA THR A 73 6.89 -10.24 8.34
C THR A 73 6.60 -8.75 8.18
N LEU A 74 7.40 -7.89 8.83
CA LEU A 74 7.35 -6.44 8.61
C LEU A 74 7.79 -6.09 7.19
N VAL A 75 8.84 -6.75 6.67
CA VAL A 75 9.32 -6.52 5.29
C VAL A 75 8.24 -6.87 4.27
N TRP A 76 7.56 -8.01 4.44
CA TRP A 76 6.44 -8.40 3.59
C TRP A 76 5.26 -7.43 3.72
N PHE A 77 4.87 -7.05 4.93
CA PHE A 77 3.79 -6.08 5.15
C PHE A 77 4.05 -4.77 4.40
N LEU A 78 5.23 -4.17 4.59
CA LEU A 78 5.60 -2.92 3.94
C LEU A 78 5.80 -3.07 2.43
N ALA A 79 6.32 -4.20 1.93
CA ALA A 79 6.39 -4.46 0.50
C ALA A 79 5.00 -4.58 -0.15
N LEU A 80 4.06 -5.27 0.52
CA LEU A 80 2.67 -5.34 0.07
C LEU A 80 1.98 -3.98 0.11
N ALA A 81 2.27 -3.17 1.12
CA ALA A 81 1.75 -1.81 1.22
C ALA A 81 2.33 -0.90 0.11
N GLY A 82 3.61 -1.03 -0.20
CA GLY A 82 4.24 -0.35 -1.34
C GLY A 82 3.62 -0.76 -2.68
N LEU A 83 3.24 -2.03 -2.84
CA LEU A 83 2.51 -2.49 -4.03
C LEU A 83 1.15 -1.79 -4.16
N ILE A 84 0.42 -1.65 -3.05
CA ILE A 84 -0.84 -0.91 -3.02
C ILE A 84 -0.62 0.57 -3.36
N TYR A 85 0.44 1.23 -2.88
CA TYR A 85 0.70 2.61 -3.29
C TYR A 85 0.98 2.78 -4.78
N VAL A 86 1.74 1.87 -5.40
CA VAL A 86 1.92 1.87 -6.86
C VAL A 86 0.59 1.70 -7.57
N PHE A 87 -0.26 0.81 -7.06
CA PHE A 87 -1.59 0.58 -7.59
C PHE A 87 -2.48 1.83 -7.47
N GLU A 88 -2.58 2.43 -6.28
CA GLU A 88 -3.33 3.67 -6.01
C GLU A 88 -2.84 4.83 -6.87
N PHE A 89 -1.52 4.98 -7.04
CA PHE A 89 -0.98 6.00 -7.93
C PHE A 89 -1.56 5.86 -9.34
N VAL A 90 -1.63 4.63 -9.87
CA VAL A 90 -2.22 4.39 -11.20
C VAL A 90 -3.71 4.70 -11.18
N ILE A 91 -4.49 4.04 -10.34
CA ILE A 91 -5.95 4.10 -10.45
C ILE A 91 -6.57 5.40 -9.91
N LEU A 92 -6.00 5.99 -8.86
CA LEU A 92 -6.52 7.19 -8.20
C LEU A 92 -5.84 8.44 -8.75
N VAL A 93 -4.50 8.48 -8.74
CA VAL A 93 -3.77 9.71 -9.15
C VAL A 93 -3.78 9.90 -10.66
N LEU A 94 -3.57 8.87 -11.48
CA LEU A 94 -3.61 9.02 -12.95
C LEU A 94 -5.04 9.00 -13.49
N PHE A 95 -5.85 8.05 -13.05
CA PHE A 95 -7.15 7.80 -13.67
C PHE A 95 -8.36 8.30 -12.87
N ASN A 96 -8.18 8.80 -11.64
CA ASN A 96 -9.27 9.32 -10.81
C ASN A 96 -10.44 8.34 -10.72
N SER A 97 -10.18 7.09 -10.33
CA SER A 97 -11.16 6.00 -10.37
C SER A 97 -12.35 6.13 -9.43
N TYR A 98 -12.11 6.75 -8.27
CA TYR A 98 -13.08 6.98 -7.20
C TYR A 98 -12.63 8.14 -6.31
N VAL A 99 -13.46 8.50 -5.35
CA VAL A 99 -13.19 9.55 -4.36
C VAL A 99 -13.78 9.16 -3.00
N TYR A 100 -13.05 9.47 -1.92
CA TYR A 100 -13.51 9.28 -0.55
C TYR A 100 -13.85 10.64 0.09
N TYR A 101 -14.78 10.63 1.04
CA TYR A 101 -15.24 11.82 1.77
C TYR A 101 -15.21 11.63 3.30
N PRO A 102 -14.04 11.33 3.92
CA PRO A 102 -13.96 11.20 5.38
C PRO A 102 -14.26 12.50 6.13
N LYS A 103 -14.08 13.67 5.49
CA LYS A 103 -14.29 15.02 6.05
C LYS A 103 -13.46 15.27 7.31
N LEU A 104 -12.18 14.91 7.25
CA LEU A 104 -11.18 15.12 8.30
C LEU A 104 -10.17 16.21 7.94
N ILE A 105 -10.00 16.49 6.66
CA ILE A 105 -9.03 17.45 6.11
C ILE A 105 -9.78 18.45 5.22
N ASP A 106 -9.44 19.73 5.34
CA ASP A 106 -10.12 20.81 4.59
C ASP A 106 -9.90 20.71 3.07
N ASN A 107 -8.72 20.26 2.66
CA ASN A 107 -8.42 20.03 1.25
C ASN A 107 -9.10 18.74 0.78
N ALA A 108 -10.15 18.87 -0.05
CA ALA A 108 -10.96 17.75 -0.51
C ALA A 108 -10.18 16.63 -1.21
N TYR A 109 -9.14 16.96 -2.00
CA TYR A 109 -8.34 15.92 -2.66
C TYR A 109 -7.46 15.18 -1.64
N LEU A 110 -6.83 15.93 -0.72
CA LEU A 110 -6.01 15.34 0.34
C LEU A 110 -6.86 14.53 1.33
N ASP A 111 -8.10 14.97 1.61
CA ASP A 111 -9.10 14.24 2.40
C ASP A 111 -9.47 12.90 1.75
N SER A 112 -9.72 12.92 0.44
CA SER A 112 -9.94 11.69 -0.33
C SER A 112 -8.73 10.75 -0.29
N MET A 113 -7.52 11.29 -0.43
CA MET A 113 -6.28 10.51 -0.32
C MET A 113 -6.10 9.90 1.08
N PHE A 114 -6.50 10.62 2.14
CA PHE A 114 -6.54 10.07 3.49
C PHE A 114 -7.54 8.91 3.61
N GLY A 115 -8.72 9.05 3.01
CA GLY A 115 -9.69 7.96 2.93
C GLY A 115 -9.14 6.73 2.21
N ALA A 116 -8.44 6.93 1.09
CA ALA A 116 -7.78 5.87 0.34
C ALA A 116 -6.63 5.22 1.13
N PHE A 117 -5.83 6.02 1.83
CA PHE A 117 -4.76 5.55 2.71
C PHE A 117 -5.32 4.62 3.81
N VAL A 118 -6.42 5.03 4.45
CA VAL A 118 -7.05 4.21 5.48
C VAL A 118 -7.69 2.95 4.91
N SER A 119 -8.47 3.08 3.84
CA SER A 119 -9.24 1.99 3.26
C SER A 119 -8.34 0.93 2.62
N ASN A 120 -7.38 1.38 1.81
CA ASN A 120 -6.65 0.48 0.92
C ASN A 120 -5.24 0.22 1.44
N PHE A 121 -4.53 1.24 1.94
CA PHE A 121 -3.17 1.03 2.45
C PHE A 121 -3.13 0.36 3.83
N CYS A 122 -4.03 0.71 4.76
CA CYS A 122 -4.05 0.05 6.06
C CYS A 122 -4.69 -1.34 5.99
N ALA A 123 -5.88 -1.47 5.42
CA ALA A 123 -6.64 -2.72 5.56
C ALA A 123 -6.17 -3.85 4.62
N VAL A 124 -5.86 -3.55 3.35
CA VAL A 124 -5.58 -4.59 2.34
C VAL A 124 -4.22 -5.30 2.58
N PRO A 125 -3.09 -4.60 2.80
CA PRO A 125 -1.83 -5.22 3.18
C PRO A 125 -1.90 -6.00 4.50
N VAL A 126 -2.72 -5.54 5.47
CA VAL A 126 -2.96 -6.28 6.72
C VAL A 126 -3.66 -7.60 6.45
N ALA A 127 -4.69 -7.62 5.61
CA ALA A 127 -5.32 -8.88 5.21
C ALA A 127 -4.34 -9.79 4.46
N GLY A 128 -3.49 -9.22 3.59
CA GLY A 128 -2.41 -9.95 2.90
C GLY A 128 -1.41 -10.60 3.87
N ILE A 129 -0.94 -9.85 4.89
CA ILE A 129 0.00 -10.40 5.87
C ILE A 129 -0.65 -11.45 6.77
N THR A 130 -1.93 -11.30 7.11
CA THR A 130 -2.72 -12.31 7.84
C THR A 130 -2.80 -13.60 7.03
N ILE A 131 -3.08 -13.52 5.73
CA ILE A 131 -3.11 -14.69 4.84
C ILE A 131 -1.75 -15.41 4.79
N ILE A 132 -0.66 -14.66 4.68
CA ILE A 132 0.71 -15.22 4.67
C ILE A 132 1.02 -15.88 6.03
N THR A 133 0.77 -15.16 7.12
CA THR A 133 1.14 -15.56 8.49
C THR A 133 0.38 -16.82 8.94
N PHE A 134 -0.94 -16.86 8.73
CA PHE A 134 -1.77 -17.99 9.13
C PHE A 134 -1.95 -19.05 8.03
N ARG A 135 -1.29 -18.86 6.88
CA ARG A 135 -1.32 -19.78 5.73
C ARG A 135 -2.75 -20.12 5.31
N LEU A 136 -3.60 -19.09 5.22
CA LEU A 136 -5.01 -19.27 4.95
C LEU A 136 -5.23 -19.89 3.55
N ARG A 137 -6.22 -20.78 3.46
CA ARG A 137 -6.64 -21.44 2.21
C ARG A 137 -7.43 -20.46 1.32
N PHE A 138 -7.59 -20.82 0.04
CA PHE A 138 -8.28 -20.00 -0.96
C PHE A 138 -9.70 -19.56 -0.56
N VAL A 139 -10.44 -20.38 0.19
CA VAL A 139 -11.77 -20.00 0.72
C VAL A 139 -11.71 -18.70 1.52
N TRP A 140 -10.65 -18.49 2.30
CA TRP A 140 -10.46 -17.25 3.05
C TRP A 140 -10.16 -16.05 2.14
N PHE A 141 -9.64 -16.26 0.94
CA PHE A 141 -9.42 -15.17 -0.02
C PHE A 141 -10.78 -14.65 -0.49
N ILE A 142 -11.72 -15.56 -0.76
CA ILE A 142 -13.09 -15.22 -1.14
C ILE A 142 -13.81 -14.52 0.03
N VAL A 143 -13.73 -15.06 1.25
CA VAL A 143 -14.36 -14.45 2.43
C VAL A 143 -13.82 -13.04 2.68
N SER A 144 -12.50 -12.86 2.62
CA SER A 144 -11.89 -11.53 2.77
C SER A 144 -12.28 -10.58 1.62
N ALA A 145 -12.34 -11.05 0.38
CA ALA A 145 -12.78 -10.23 -0.75
C ALA A 145 -14.24 -9.79 -0.62
N LEU A 146 -15.13 -10.68 -0.18
CA LEU A 146 -16.53 -10.35 0.13
C LEU A 146 -16.62 -9.33 1.27
N PHE A 147 -15.76 -9.44 2.30
CA PHE A 147 -15.67 -8.45 3.36
C PHE A 147 -15.30 -7.06 2.82
N PHE A 148 -14.25 -6.95 1.98
CA PHE A 148 -13.84 -5.67 1.39
C PHE A 148 -14.93 -5.05 0.51
N ILE A 149 -15.62 -5.85 -0.30
CA ILE A 149 -16.79 -5.37 -1.07
C ILE A 149 -17.92 -4.93 -0.16
N GLY A 150 -18.18 -5.66 0.92
CA GLY A 150 -19.19 -5.28 1.90
C GLY A 150 -18.89 -3.91 2.51
N VAL A 151 -17.62 -3.65 2.86
CA VAL A 151 -17.17 -2.34 3.35
C VAL A 151 -17.34 -1.26 2.28
N GLU A 152 -16.89 -1.53 1.05
CA GLU A 152 -17.00 -0.57 -0.05
C GLU A 152 -18.47 -0.24 -0.39
N TRP A 153 -19.33 -1.27 -0.44
CA TRP A 153 -20.76 -1.11 -0.63
C TRP A 153 -21.40 -0.32 0.51
N LEU A 154 -20.99 -0.57 1.75
CA LEU A 154 -21.44 0.23 2.90
C LEU A 154 -21.02 1.69 2.75
N PHE A 155 -19.79 1.97 2.30
CA PHE A 155 -19.31 3.34 2.11
C PHE A 155 -20.10 4.07 1.01
N LEU A 156 -20.44 3.39 -0.09
CA LEU A 156 -21.35 3.92 -1.12
C LEU A 156 -22.72 4.26 -0.53
N ARG A 157 -23.30 3.35 0.27
CA ARG A 157 -24.61 3.56 0.91
C ARG A 157 -24.63 4.71 1.90
N LEU A 158 -23.51 4.94 2.59
CA LEU A 158 -23.35 6.06 3.51
C LEU A 158 -23.05 7.38 2.81
N GLY A 159 -22.80 7.38 1.49
CA GLY A 159 -22.43 8.58 0.73
C GLY A 159 -21.07 9.16 1.13
N ILE A 160 -20.18 8.32 1.67
CA ILE A 160 -18.81 8.70 2.06
C ILE A 160 -17.77 8.25 1.04
N TYR A 161 -18.21 7.60 -0.03
CA TYR A 161 -17.38 7.12 -1.12
C TYR A 161 -18.20 7.14 -2.40
N GLU A 162 -17.55 7.47 -3.51
CA GLU A 162 -18.17 7.54 -4.82
C GLU A 162 -17.26 6.91 -5.88
N HIS A 163 -17.88 6.12 -6.77
CA HIS A 163 -17.22 5.57 -7.96
C HIS A 163 -17.31 6.58 -9.10
N HIS A 164 -16.21 6.83 -9.79
CA HIS A 164 -16.25 7.48 -11.09
C HIS A 164 -16.38 6.44 -12.21
N TRP A 165 -15.36 5.60 -12.38
CA TRP A 165 -15.38 4.46 -13.31
C TRP A 165 -15.09 3.12 -12.64
N TRP A 166 -14.67 3.15 -11.37
CA TRP A 166 -14.47 1.96 -10.55
C TRP A 166 -15.78 1.20 -10.34
N ARG A 167 -15.69 -0.10 -10.05
CA ARG A 167 -16.85 -0.97 -9.80
C ARG A 167 -16.52 -1.96 -8.69
N LEU A 168 -17.52 -2.36 -7.90
CA LEU A 168 -17.38 -3.36 -6.83
C LEU A 168 -16.78 -4.69 -7.34
N SER A 169 -17.10 -5.08 -8.57
CA SER A 169 -16.53 -6.29 -9.20
C SER A 169 -15.02 -6.21 -9.39
N TYR A 170 -14.46 -5.01 -9.61
CA TYR A 170 -13.02 -4.83 -9.75
C TYR A 170 -12.32 -5.05 -8.41
N THR A 171 -12.88 -4.51 -7.32
CA THR A 171 -12.39 -4.78 -5.96
C THR A 171 -12.41 -6.28 -5.66
N PHE A 172 -13.49 -6.99 -5.98
CA PHE A 172 -13.55 -8.45 -5.77
C PHE A 172 -12.37 -9.18 -6.40
N VAL A 173 -12.21 -8.97 -7.71
CA VAL A 173 -11.23 -9.69 -8.52
C VAL A 173 -9.82 -9.31 -8.09
N LEU A 174 -9.55 -8.02 -7.91
CA LEU A 174 -8.22 -7.53 -7.59
C LEU A 174 -7.80 -7.89 -6.16
N ILE A 175 -8.72 -7.93 -5.20
CA ILE A 175 -8.41 -8.42 -3.84
C ILE A 175 -8.06 -9.91 -3.85
N ILE A 176 -8.79 -10.74 -4.61
CA ILE A 176 -8.45 -12.17 -4.76
C ILE A 176 -7.06 -12.32 -5.41
N VAL A 177 -6.80 -11.59 -6.49
CA VAL A 177 -5.50 -11.58 -7.17
C VAL A 177 -4.39 -11.12 -6.23
N PHE A 178 -4.63 -10.06 -5.45
CA PHE A 178 -3.68 -9.53 -4.48
C PHE A 178 -3.35 -10.56 -3.38
N PHE A 179 -4.33 -11.31 -2.88
CA PHE A 179 -4.09 -12.35 -1.87
C PHE A 179 -3.33 -13.55 -2.42
N TRP A 180 -3.69 -14.00 -3.63
CA TRP A 180 -2.91 -15.02 -4.34
C TRP A 180 -1.46 -14.55 -4.54
N LEU A 181 -1.29 -13.31 -5.03
CA LEU A 181 0.02 -12.70 -5.26
C LEU A 181 0.80 -12.56 -3.95
N SER A 182 0.16 -12.15 -2.85
CA SER A 182 0.79 -12.01 -1.54
C SER A 182 1.41 -13.33 -1.06
N ARG A 183 0.65 -14.42 -1.17
CA ARG A 183 1.13 -15.75 -0.82
C ARG A 183 2.24 -16.23 -1.76
N TYR A 184 2.07 -16.04 -3.06
CA TYR A 184 3.08 -16.40 -4.06
C TYR A 184 4.38 -15.63 -3.83
N TRP A 185 4.29 -14.32 -3.61
CA TRP A 185 5.40 -13.41 -3.36
C TRP A 185 6.18 -13.83 -2.12
N ALA A 186 5.51 -14.08 -1.00
CA ALA A 186 6.14 -14.60 0.21
C ALA A 186 6.88 -15.92 -0.07
N SER A 187 6.24 -16.86 -0.76
CA SER A 187 6.88 -18.13 -1.15
C SER A 187 8.15 -17.90 -1.98
N GLN A 188 8.12 -17.02 -2.99
CA GLN A 188 9.28 -16.74 -3.84
C GLN A 188 10.43 -16.09 -3.06
N THR A 189 10.12 -15.22 -2.08
CA THR A 189 11.17 -14.64 -1.23
C THR A 189 11.82 -15.67 -0.30
N VAL A 190 11.04 -16.63 0.22
CA VAL A 190 11.56 -17.74 1.03
C VAL A 190 12.47 -18.63 0.19
N LEU A 191 12.02 -19.03 -1.01
CA LEU A 191 12.77 -19.86 -1.98
C LEU A 191 14.07 -19.22 -2.52
N GLY A 192 14.46 -18.03 -2.06
CA GLY A 192 15.72 -17.43 -2.46
C GLY A 192 15.68 -16.63 -3.76
N SER A 193 14.50 -16.35 -4.32
CA SER A 193 14.41 -15.62 -5.59
C SER A 193 14.97 -14.21 -5.47
N LYS A 194 16.08 -13.95 -6.18
CA LYS A 194 16.77 -12.64 -6.17
C LYS A 194 15.85 -11.51 -6.63
N LEU A 195 15.02 -11.77 -7.65
CA LEU A 195 14.08 -10.79 -8.18
C LEU A 195 13.02 -10.40 -7.15
N PHE A 196 12.34 -11.37 -6.52
CA PHE A 196 11.31 -11.07 -5.52
C PHE A 196 11.88 -10.40 -4.27
N ARG A 197 13.12 -10.69 -3.88
CA ARG A 197 13.80 -10.00 -2.79
C ARG A 197 14.15 -8.56 -3.14
N TYR A 198 14.68 -8.33 -4.34
CA TYR A 198 14.94 -6.98 -4.84
C TYR A 198 13.65 -6.16 -4.93
N LEU A 199 12.61 -6.70 -5.57
CA LEU A 199 11.30 -6.04 -5.67
C LEU A 199 10.69 -5.78 -4.29
N SER A 200 10.82 -6.71 -3.34
CA SER A 200 10.40 -6.49 -1.96
C SER A 200 11.12 -5.29 -1.33
N MET A 201 12.44 -5.15 -1.55
CA MET A 201 13.19 -4.01 -1.03
C MET A 201 12.80 -2.69 -1.68
N VAL A 202 12.54 -2.67 -2.99
CA VAL A 202 12.05 -1.47 -3.69
C VAL A 202 10.68 -1.06 -3.15
N LEU A 203 9.72 -1.98 -3.10
CA LEU A 203 8.37 -1.69 -2.62
C LEU A 203 8.34 -1.34 -1.13
N PHE A 204 9.17 -2.00 -0.32
CA PHE A 204 9.39 -1.63 1.08
C PHE A 204 9.86 -0.17 1.18
N SER A 205 10.85 0.23 0.38
CA SER A 205 11.33 1.62 0.35
C SER A 205 10.24 2.59 -0.11
N VAL A 206 9.48 2.24 -1.17
CA VAL A 206 8.35 3.04 -1.66
C VAL A 206 7.36 3.27 -0.53
N SER A 207 7.01 2.22 0.22
CA SER A 207 6.04 2.35 1.33
C SER A 207 6.49 3.31 2.43
N LEU A 208 7.78 3.29 2.79
CA LEU A 208 8.32 4.17 3.83
C LEU A 208 8.44 5.60 3.33
N CYS A 209 8.97 5.80 2.12
CA CYS A 209 9.13 7.12 1.51
C CYS A 209 7.77 7.78 1.24
N ASP A 210 6.77 7.03 0.77
CA ASP A 210 5.43 7.56 0.48
C ASP A 210 4.65 7.88 1.75
N SER A 211 4.71 7.01 2.77
CA SER A 211 4.07 7.31 4.07
C SER A 211 4.67 8.58 4.70
N LEU A 212 5.99 8.77 4.60
CA LEU A 212 6.66 9.99 5.02
C LEU A 212 6.23 11.19 4.15
N GLY A 213 6.23 11.02 2.83
CA GLY A 213 5.82 12.05 1.89
C GLY A 213 4.40 12.53 2.13
N PHE A 214 3.48 11.61 2.41
CA PHE A 214 2.09 11.88 2.78
C PHE A 214 2.00 12.62 4.12
N ALA A 215 2.75 12.19 5.14
CA ALA A 215 2.82 12.91 6.42
C ALA A 215 3.33 14.35 6.25
N MET A 216 4.31 14.55 5.37
CA MET A 216 4.83 15.89 5.03
C MET A 216 3.81 16.75 4.28
N SER A 217 2.99 16.16 3.40
CA SER A 217 1.87 16.83 2.73
C SER A 217 0.77 17.21 3.72
N LEU A 218 0.41 16.33 4.66
CA LEU A 218 -0.55 16.64 5.73
C LEU A 218 -0.05 17.78 6.61
N ALA A 219 1.25 17.82 6.91
CA ALA A 219 1.87 18.89 7.68
C ALA A 219 2.09 20.19 6.88
N GLY A 220 1.78 20.22 5.57
CA GLY A 220 1.95 21.40 4.72
C GLY A 220 3.42 21.86 4.59
N THR A 221 4.39 20.96 4.77
CA THR A 221 5.82 21.34 4.87
C THR A 221 6.47 21.62 3.51
N CYS A 222 6.03 20.93 2.47
CA CYS A 222 6.49 21.11 1.11
C CYS A 222 5.38 20.70 0.12
N ALA A 223 5.41 21.29 -1.07
CA ALA A 223 4.56 20.91 -2.19
C ALA A 223 5.35 20.89 -3.50
N PHE A 224 4.99 20.00 -4.41
CA PHE A 224 5.48 19.93 -5.78
C PHE A 224 4.45 20.55 -6.73
N HIS A 225 4.92 21.19 -7.79
CA HIS A 225 4.07 21.73 -8.83
C HIS A 225 4.79 21.78 -10.16
N ILE A 226 4.21 21.16 -11.18
CA ILE A 226 4.64 21.24 -12.59
C ILE A 226 3.52 21.71 -13.52
N GLY A 227 2.27 21.76 -13.04
CA GLY A 227 1.10 22.20 -13.81
C GLY A 227 0.53 21.15 -14.75
N LEU A 228 0.73 19.85 -14.47
CA LEU A 228 0.19 18.77 -15.30
C LEU A 228 -1.32 18.57 -15.06
N PHE A 229 -1.77 18.78 -13.81
CA PHE A 229 -3.17 18.67 -13.44
C PHE A 229 -3.77 20.01 -13.04
N ALA A 230 -5.06 20.21 -13.35
CA ALA A 230 -5.80 21.40 -12.93
C ALA A 230 -5.93 21.52 -11.40
N ASN A 231 -5.94 20.39 -10.68
CA ASN A 231 -5.94 20.36 -9.22
C ASN A 231 -4.48 20.40 -8.71
N PRO A 232 -4.06 21.45 -7.96
CA PRO A 232 -2.68 21.59 -7.50
C PRO A 232 -2.23 20.48 -6.53
N THR A 233 -3.14 19.93 -5.72
CA THR A 233 -2.83 18.84 -4.78
C THR A 233 -2.64 17.51 -5.50
N ARG A 234 -3.41 17.27 -6.55
CA ARG A 234 -3.20 16.11 -7.43
C ARG A 234 -1.84 16.19 -8.13
N ASP A 235 -1.47 17.37 -8.59
CA ASP A 235 -0.18 17.65 -9.20
C ASP A 235 0.99 17.44 -8.23
N ASP A 236 0.86 17.94 -6.99
CA ASP A 236 1.81 17.69 -5.89
C ASP A 236 2.03 16.19 -5.67
N ILE A 237 0.94 15.45 -5.45
CA ILE A 237 1.01 14.01 -5.16
C ILE A 237 1.62 13.24 -6.34
N PHE A 238 1.28 13.60 -7.57
CA PHE A 238 1.83 12.97 -8.75
C PHE A 238 3.35 13.11 -8.84
N VAL A 239 3.86 14.35 -8.78
CA VAL A 239 5.30 14.62 -8.90
C VAL A 239 6.06 14.04 -7.71
N ARG A 240 5.49 14.18 -6.50
CA ARG A 240 6.05 13.59 -5.28
C ARG A 240 6.20 12.08 -5.39
N PHE A 241 5.19 11.39 -5.92
CA PHE A 241 5.25 9.94 -6.09
C PHE A 241 6.36 9.53 -7.07
N LEU A 242 6.58 10.27 -8.16
CA LEU A 242 7.70 10.03 -9.06
C LEU A 242 9.06 10.23 -8.38
N PHE A 243 9.20 11.28 -7.57
CA PHE A 243 10.39 11.51 -6.76
C PHE A 243 10.62 10.37 -5.73
N ILE A 244 9.56 9.90 -5.07
CA ILE A 244 9.60 8.77 -4.13
C ILE A 244 10.01 7.49 -4.84
N MET A 245 9.47 7.22 -6.03
CA MET A 245 9.82 6.04 -6.82
C MET A 245 11.30 6.06 -7.21
N ALA A 246 11.80 7.19 -7.70
CA ALA A 246 13.21 7.37 -8.03
C ALA A 246 14.12 7.18 -6.80
N THR A 247 13.77 7.82 -5.69
CA THR A 247 14.49 7.71 -4.41
C THR A 247 14.53 6.26 -3.92
N SER A 248 13.39 5.57 -3.97
CA SER A 248 13.27 4.18 -3.53
C SER A 248 14.09 3.22 -4.39
N LEU A 249 14.09 3.43 -5.71
CA LEU A 249 14.92 2.67 -6.64
C LEU A 249 16.41 2.88 -6.36
N ILE A 250 16.86 4.12 -6.16
CA ILE A 250 18.26 4.43 -5.85
C ILE A 250 18.68 3.74 -4.55
N LEU A 251 17.96 3.97 -3.45
CA LEU A 251 18.32 3.43 -2.14
C LEU A 251 18.27 1.89 -2.10
N ALA A 252 17.17 1.30 -2.58
CA ALA A 252 17.01 -0.14 -2.58
C ALA A 252 18.06 -0.83 -3.48
N SER A 253 18.36 -0.27 -4.66
CA SER A 253 19.38 -0.84 -5.57
C SER A 253 20.78 -0.75 -4.98
N THR A 254 21.16 0.39 -4.41
CA THR A 254 22.45 0.55 -3.73
C THR A 254 22.60 -0.49 -2.63
N ILE A 255 21.61 -0.63 -1.74
CA ILE A 255 21.69 -1.55 -0.60
C ILE A 255 21.65 -3.01 -1.05
N PHE A 256 20.84 -3.34 -2.06
CA PHE A 256 20.77 -4.69 -2.62
C PHE A 256 22.15 -5.12 -3.15
N ILE A 257 22.84 -4.25 -3.87
CA ILE A 257 24.19 -4.50 -4.42
C ILE A 257 25.26 -4.50 -3.32
N THR A 258 25.26 -3.51 -2.43
CA THR A 258 26.34 -3.32 -1.44
C THR A 258 25.84 -2.66 -0.15
N THR A 259 26.46 -3.01 0.98
CA THR A 259 26.23 -2.35 2.29
C THR A 259 27.39 -1.44 2.69
N SER A 260 28.29 -1.13 1.75
CA SER A 260 29.43 -0.27 2.00
C SER A 260 29.00 1.18 2.22
N LEU A 261 29.48 1.79 3.32
CA LEU A 261 29.10 3.13 3.72
C LEU A 261 29.32 4.17 2.61
N ARG A 262 30.43 4.10 1.86
CA ARG A 262 30.74 5.04 0.77
C ARG A 262 29.68 5.09 -0.34
N TRP A 263 29.08 3.94 -0.66
CA TRP A 263 28.07 3.86 -1.71
C TRP A 263 26.70 4.29 -1.19
N ILE A 264 26.41 4.00 0.07
CA ILE A 264 25.22 4.49 0.77
C ILE A 264 25.25 6.02 0.88
N THR A 265 26.38 6.60 1.29
CA THR A 265 26.53 8.07 1.36
C THR A 265 26.44 8.71 -0.01
N ALA A 266 27.02 8.09 -1.05
CA ALA A 266 26.86 8.56 -2.42
C ALA A 266 25.38 8.53 -2.88
N ALA A 267 24.65 7.46 -2.59
CA ALA A 267 23.23 7.35 -2.93
C ALA A 267 22.38 8.42 -2.23
N LEU A 268 22.62 8.66 -0.93
CA LEU A 268 21.97 9.73 -0.19
C LEU A 268 22.32 11.12 -0.76
N ALA A 269 23.58 11.35 -1.12
CA ALA A 269 24.00 12.60 -1.76
C ALA A 269 23.29 12.82 -3.11
N VAL A 270 23.09 11.77 -3.92
CA VAL A 270 22.33 11.85 -5.17
C VAL A 270 20.86 12.18 -4.91
N VAL A 271 20.21 11.52 -3.95
CA VAL A 271 18.81 11.81 -3.58
C VAL A 271 18.65 13.27 -3.13
N THR A 272 19.55 13.75 -2.26
CA THR A 272 19.56 15.14 -1.82
C THR A 272 19.84 16.11 -2.97
N ALA A 273 20.76 15.78 -3.89
CA ALA A 273 21.04 16.59 -5.06
C ALA A 273 19.80 16.73 -5.96
N ILE A 274 19.09 15.63 -6.24
CA ILE A 274 17.82 15.65 -6.99
C ILE A 274 16.82 16.60 -6.32
N GLN A 275 16.66 16.49 -4.99
CA GLN A 275 15.75 17.35 -4.24
C GLN A 275 16.15 18.84 -4.33
N ILE A 276 17.43 19.17 -4.16
CA ILE A 276 17.94 20.54 -4.30
C ILE A 276 17.69 21.04 -5.73
N THR A 277 17.88 20.21 -6.75
CA THR A 277 17.58 20.58 -8.14
C THR A 277 16.09 20.86 -8.34
N LEU A 278 15.20 20.03 -7.79
CA LEU A 278 13.75 20.28 -7.86
C LEU A 278 13.34 21.58 -7.15
N TYR A 279 13.98 21.89 -6.02
CA TYR A 279 13.78 23.17 -5.32
C TYR A 279 14.30 24.36 -6.15
N ALA A 280 15.52 24.27 -6.68
CA ALA A 280 16.14 25.33 -7.48
C ALA A 280 15.39 25.58 -8.81
N ALA A 281 14.78 24.54 -9.39
CA ALA A 281 13.94 24.66 -10.58
C ALA A 281 12.55 25.25 -10.28
N GLY A 282 12.19 25.49 -9.02
CA GLY A 282 10.87 25.97 -8.61
C GLY A 282 9.77 24.91 -8.69
N ILE A 283 10.13 23.66 -8.99
CA ILE A 283 9.20 22.51 -9.04
C ILE A 283 8.79 22.11 -7.63
N MET A 284 9.72 22.14 -6.67
CA MET A 284 9.43 21.89 -5.26
C MET A 284 9.46 23.20 -4.47
N ARG A 285 8.41 23.48 -3.71
CA ARG A 285 8.33 24.60 -2.77
C ARG A 285 8.39 24.06 -1.35
N ILE A 286 9.26 24.64 -0.54
CA ILE A 286 9.40 24.32 0.88
C ILE A 286 8.81 25.49 1.67
N TYR A 287 7.84 25.22 2.54
CA TYR A 287 7.12 26.26 3.29
C TYR A 287 7.69 26.49 4.70
N ILE A 288 8.51 25.56 5.19
CA ILE A 288 9.23 25.68 6.46
C ILE A 288 10.67 26.16 6.25
N SER A 289 11.35 26.57 7.32
CA SER A 289 12.77 26.95 7.24
C SER A 289 13.62 25.82 6.66
N LEU A 290 14.49 26.13 5.70
CA LEU A 290 15.41 25.17 5.07
C LEU A 290 16.31 24.46 6.10
N TRP A 291 16.70 25.19 7.16
CA TRP A 291 17.48 24.67 8.27
C TRP A 291 16.74 23.63 9.11
N LEU A 292 15.41 23.59 9.05
CA LEU A 292 14.59 22.56 9.70
C LEU A 292 14.28 21.43 8.71
N PHE A 293 13.95 21.78 7.46
CA PHE A 293 13.57 20.83 6.44
C PHE A 293 14.66 19.80 6.13
N TYR A 294 15.87 20.25 5.81
CA TYR A 294 16.95 19.34 5.39
C TYR A 294 17.40 18.37 6.49
N PRO A 295 17.55 18.78 7.77
CA PRO A 295 17.86 17.83 8.84
C PRO A 295 16.76 16.78 9.04
N ILE A 296 15.47 17.16 9.03
CA ILE A 296 14.36 16.20 9.11
C ILE A 296 14.44 15.22 7.94
N PHE A 297 14.58 15.74 6.72
CA PHE A 297 14.70 14.93 5.51
C PHE A 297 15.85 13.93 5.61
N MET A 298 17.05 14.38 6.04
CA MET A 298 18.23 13.52 6.18
C MET A 298 18.05 12.46 7.26
N ILE A 299 17.50 12.80 8.43
CA ILE A 299 17.23 11.84 9.50
C ILE A 299 16.27 10.75 9.02
N CYS A 300 15.20 11.14 8.32
CA CYS A 300 14.24 10.18 7.78
C CYS A 300 14.88 9.25 6.74
N HIS A 301 15.68 9.77 5.81
CA HIS A 301 16.35 8.94 4.80
C HIS A 301 17.42 8.02 5.38
N LEU A 302 18.12 8.45 6.43
CA LEU A 302 19.03 7.59 7.19
C LEU A 302 18.28 6.45 7.90
N MET A 303 17.12 6.74 8.50
CA MET A 303 16.28 5.72 9.12
C MET A 303 15.77 4.71 8.10
N ILE A 304 15.29 5.15 6.93
CA ILE A 304 14.84 4.28 5.83
C ILE A 304 16.00 3.40 5.33
N THR A 305 17.17 4.00 5.13
CA THR A 305 18.39 3.27 4.72
C THR A 305 18.77 2.20 5.74
N TRP A 306 18.72 2.51 7.04
CA TRP A 306 18.99 1.55 8.10
C TRP A 306 17.99 0.38 8.10
N LEU A 307 16.69 0.66 7.92
CA LEU A 307 15.65 -0.36 7.79
C LEU A 307 15.85 -1.24 6.54
N LEU A 308 16.29 -0.68 5.43
CA LEU A 308 16.61 -1.44 4.22
C LEU A 308 17.82 -2.37 4.42
N VAL A 309 18.86 -1.91 5.12
CA VAL A 309 20.01 -2.77 5.49
C VAL A 309 19.54 -3.92 6.38
N LYS A 310 18.70 -3.65 7.39
CA LYS A 310 18.10 -4.70 8.23
C LYS A 310 17.24 -5.68 7.43
N SER A 311 16.48 -5.19 6.45
CA SER A 311 15.67 -6.02 5.55
C SER A 311 16.54 -6.95 4.70
N LYS A 312 17.67 -6.45 4.18
CA LYS A 312 18.65 -7.29 3.47
C LYS A 312 19.19 -8.41 4.37
N HIS A 313 19.55 -8.10 5.62
CA HIS A 313 20.01 -9.11 6.58
C HIS A 313 18.93 -10.17 6.86
N ALA A 314 17.67 -9.76 7.05
CA ALA A 314 16.58 -10.69 7.26
C ALA A 314 16.39 -11.66 6.08
N PHE A 315 16.56 -11.20 4.83
CA PHE A 315 16.55 -12.09 3.66
C PHE A 315 17.73 -13.07 3.63
N HIS A 316 18.88 -12.69 4.19
CA HIS A 316 20.02 -13.61 4.33
C HIS A 316 19.77 -14.66 5.42
N GLU A 317 19.19 -14.28 6.55
CA GLU A 317 18.85 -15.19 7.65
C GLU A 317 17.85 -16.28 7.21
N LEU A 318 16.87 -15.93 6.36
CA LEU A 318 15.98 -16.91 5.75
C LEU A 318 16.72 -18.04 5.02
N ASN A 319 17.80 -17.72 4.31
CA ASN A 319 18.59 -18.71 3.56
C ASN A 319 19.44 -19.62 4.47
N SER A 320 19.80 -19.15 5.67
CA SER A 320 20.58 -19.96 6.61
C SER A 320 19.76 -21.02 7.33
N VAL A 321 18.44 -20.87 7.38
CA VAL A 321 17.53 -21.83 8.02
C VAL A 321 17.16 -22.99 7.07
N GLU A 322 17.34 -22.81 5.76
CA GLU A 322 17.02 -23.83 4.74
C GLU A 322 18.19 -24.76 4.38
N ARG A 323 19.43 -24.41 4.77
CA ARG A 323 20.63 -25.25 4.56
C ARG A 323 20.93 -26.08 5.78
#